data_AF-A0A7C2M582-F1
#
_entry.id   AF-A0A7C2M582-F1
#
_cell.length_a   1.000
_cell.length_b   1.000
_cell.length_c   1.000
_cell.angle_alpha   90.00
_cell.angle_beta   90.00
_cell.angle_gamma   90.00
#
_symmetry.space_group_name_H-M   'P 1'
#
loop_
_entity.id
_entity.type
_entity.pdbx_description
1 polymer ?
#
loop_
_entity_poly.entity_id
_entity_poly.type
_entity_poly.pdbx_seq_one_letter_code
_entity_poly.pdbx_strand_id
1 'polypeptide(L)'
;MEIRKENKESNFQETIAYSPYSNQQVLLKSFTLEQMMKNKIQAALDRKEIRDIFDIEFLTRKDINFSASYEELTKIKEIIQGFKKRDYYVTLSSLLDGDIREYYKKSKFVYLLGLIDDRLSYK
;
A
#
# COMPACT_ATOMS: atom_id res chain seq x y z
N MET A 1 -12.12 -7.29 -10.24
CA MET A 1 -11.02 -6.72 -11.05
C MET A 1 -11.11 -5.20 -10.95
N GLU A 2 -10.04 -4.51 -10.61
CA GLU A 2 -9.98 -3.05 -10.73
C GLU A 2 -9.75 -2.68 -12.19
N ILE A 3 -10.64 -1.87 -12.76
CA ILE A 3 -10.54 -1.40 -14.15
C ILE A 3 -10.21 0.10 -14.10
N ARG A 4 -9.15 0.50 -14.81
CA ARG A 4 -8.77 1.90 -14.94
C ARG A 4 -9.79 2.65 -15.80
N LYS A 5 -10.27 3.79 -15.29
CA LYS A 5 -11.19 4.68 -16.04
C LYS A 5 -10.46 5.63 -16.98
N GLU A 6 -9.18 5.93 -16.69
CA GLU A 6 -8.35 6.86 -17.47
C GLU A 6 -6.97 6.27 -17.75
N ASN A 7 -6.42 6.58 -18.92
CA ASN A 7 -5.09 6.16 -19.34
C ASN A 7 -4.11 7.34 -19.22
N LYS A 8 -3.43 7.45 -18.08
CA LYS A 8 -2.38 8.45 -17.83
C LYS A 8 -1.01 7.88 -18.15
N GLU A 9 -0.08 8.73 -18.63
CA GLU A 9 1.33 8.35 -18.75
C GLU A 9 1.85 7.84 -17.40
N SER A 10 2.57 6.72 -17.44
CA SER A 10 3.03 6.02 -16.24
C SER A 10 4.35 5.32 -16.56
N ASN A 11 5.23 5.23 -15.57
CA ASN A 11 6.49 4.53 -15.73
C ASN A 11 6.28 3.02 -15.63
N PHE A 12 6.84 2.28 -16.59
CA PHE A 12 6.78 0.83 -16.66
C PHE A 12 8.16 0.22 -16.69
N GLN A 13 8.25 -1.04 -16.27
CA GLN A 13 9.43 -1.88 -16.32
C GLN A 13 9.05 -3.30 -16.76
N GLU A 14 10.00 -4.03 -17.33
CA GLU A 14 9.83 -5.45 -17.64
C GLU A 14 10.05 -6.28 -16.38
N THR A 15 9.15 -7.23 -16.13
CA THR A 15 9.14 -8.06 -14.92
C THR A 15 8.69 -9.47 -15.26
N ILE A 16 9.05 -10.43 -14.42
CA ILE A 16 8.61 -11.81 -14.56
C ILE A 16 7.56 -12.09 -13.49
N ALA A 17 6.38 -12.55 -13.90
CA ALA A 17 5.41 -13.10 -12.97
C ALA A 17 5.91 -14.47 -12.48
N TYR A 18 6.16 -14.56 -11.17
CA TYR A 18 6.59 -15.78 -10.50
C TYR A 18 5.47 -16.36 -9.63
N SER A 19 5.33 -17.70 -9.63
CA SER A 19 4.47 -18.44 -8.72
C SER A 19 5.21 -19.69 -8.23
N PRO A 20 5.16 -20.02 -6.93
CA PRO A 20 5.74 -21.26 -6.43
C PRO A 20 4.95 -22.52 -6.87
N TYR A 21 3.73 -22.34 -7.39
CA TYR A 21 2.83 -23.43 -7.78
C TYR A 21 2.85 -23.72 -9.30
N SER A 22 3.69 -23.03 -10.07
CA SER A 22 3.81 -23.23 -11.50
C SER A 22 5.26 -23.05 -11.95
N ASN A 23 5.69 -23.86 -12.91
CA ASN A 23 6.98 -23.70 -13.58
C ASN A 23 6.93 -22.72 -14.77
N GLN A 24 5.73 -22.22 -15.13
CA GLN A 24 5.58 -21.25 -16.20
C GLN A 24 5.93 -19.84 -15.70
N GLN A 25 6.85 -19.19 -16.42
CA GLN A 25 7.21 -17.79 -16.21
C GLN A 25 6.66 -16.94 -17.36
N VAL A 26 6.11 -15.77 -17.04
CA VAL A 26 5.54 -14.86 -18.04
C VAL A 26 6.23 -13.51 -17.93
N LEU A 27 6.80 -13.04 -19.03
CA LEU A 27 7.34 -11.69 -19.15
C LEU A 27 6.19 -10.69 -19.29
N LEU A 28 6.18 -9.70 -18.41
CA LEU A 28 5.13 -8.69 -18.31
C LEU A 28 5.74 -7.29 -18.27
N LYS A 29 5.04 -6.33 -18.86
CA LYS A 29 5.28 -4.90 -18.66
C LYS A 29 4.43 -4.41 -17.49
N SER A 30 5.06 -4.15 -16.34
CA SER A 30 4.39 -3.72 -15.10
C SER A 30 4.81 -2.32 -14.67
N PHE A 31 4.09 -1.70 -13.74
CA PHE A 31 4.51 -0.39 -13.20
C PHE A 31 5.80 -0.52 -12.40
N THR A 32 6.63 0.53 -12.42
CA THR A 32 7.73 0.63 -11.47
C THR A 32 7.20 0.73 -10.04
N LEU A 33 8.00 0.33 -9.04
CA LEU A 33 7.59 0.37 -7.64
C LEU A 33 7.28 1.80 -7.19
N GLU A 34 8.02 2.80 -7.69
CA GLU A 34 7.74 4.22 -7.44
C GLU A 34 6.39 4.64 -8.02
N GLN A 35 6.08 4.23 -9.25
CA GLN A 35 4.79 4.51 -9.86
C GLN A 35 3.66 3.80 -9.11
N MET A 36 3.91 2.58 -8.64
CA MET A 36 2.96 1.84 -7.82
C MET A 36 2.69 2.56 -6.49
N MET A 37 3.71 3.09 -5.82
CA MET A 37 3.57 3.89 -4.61
C MET A 37 2.67 5.11 -4.85
N LYS A 38 2.94 5.89 -5.91
CA LYS A 38 2.11 7.06 -6.27
C LYS A 38 0.65 6.67 -6.52
N ASN A 39 0.44 5.60 -7.28
CA ASN A 39 -0.91 5.11 -7.57
C ASN A 39 -1.65 4.68 -6.30
N LYS A 40 -0.94 4.06 -5.34
CA LYS A 40 -1.51 3.60 -4.08
C LYS A 40 -1.83 4.73 -3.12
N ILE A 41 -0.98 5.75 -3.04
CA ILE A 41 -1.29 7.00 -2.31
C ILE A 41 -2.58 7.62 -2.87
N GLN A 42 -2.68 7.76 -4.19
CA GLN A 42 -3.86 8.36 -4.81
C GLN A 42 -5.14 7.54 -4.55
N ALA A 43 -5.05 6.20 -4.65
CA ALA A 43 -6.18 5.32 -4.37
C ALA A 43 -6.61 5.37 -2.89
N ALA A 44 -5.64 5.40 -1.97
CA ALA A 44 -5.89 5.53 -0.54
C ALA A 44 -6.62 6.85 -0.22
N LEU A 45 -6.24 7.96 -0.85
CA LEU A 45 -6.88 9.26 -0.64
C LEU A 45 -8.31 9.32 -1.20
N ASP A 46 -8.56 8.65 -2.31
CA ASP A 46 -9.86 8.62 -2.99
C ASP A 46 -10.85 7.68 -2.27
N ARG A 47 -10.47 6.41 -2.11
CA ARG A 47 -11.38 5.35 -1.64
C ARG A 47 -11.33 5.12 -0.13
N LYS A 48 -10.20 5.46 0.50
CA LYS A 48 -9.96 5.30 1.95
C LYS A 48 -10.09 3.84 2.40
N GLU A 49 -9.63 2.90 1.57
CA GLU A 49 -9.66 1.48 1.88
C GLU A 49 -8.41 1.02 2.64
N ILE A 50 -8.60 0.12 3.61
CA ILE A 50 -7.51 -0.42 4.44
C ILE A 50 -6.47 -1.18 3.61
N ARG A 51 -6.86 -1.74 2.47
CA ARG A 51 -5.97 -2.48 1.56
C ARG A 51 -4.92 -1.57 0.94
N ASP A 52 -5.30 -0.37 0.48
CA ASP A 52 -4.35 0.54 -0.14
C ASP A 52 -3.32 1.04 0.87
N ILE A 53 -3.73 1.22 2.13
CA ILE A 53 -2.83 1.56 3.25
C ILE A 53 -1.85 0.42 3.55
N PHE A 54 -2.33 -0.82 3.50
CA PHE A 54 -1.45 -1.98 3.61
C PHE A 54 -0.42 -2.03 2.49
N ASP A 55 -0.83 -1.82 1.24
CA ASP A 55 0.08 -1.81 0.08
C ASP A 55 1.14 -0.70 0.21
N ILE A 56 0.75 0.48 0.72
CA ILE A 56 1.69 1.57 1.04
C ILE A 56 2.72 1.12 2.08
N GLU A 57 2.28 0.58 3.23
CA GLU A 57 3.20 0.12 4.27
C GLU A 57 4.13 -0.98 3.74
N PHE A 58 3.59 -1.90 2.95
CA PHE A 58 4.37 -2.97 2.33
C PHE A 58 5.49 -2.43 1.44
N LEU A 59 5.18 -1.45 0.56
CA LEU A 59 6.17 -0.82 -0.29
C LEU A 59 7.22 -0.05 0.52
N THR A 60 6.79 0.65 1.59
CA THR A 60 7.72 1.38 2.45
C THR A 60 8.68 0.45 3.20
N ARG A 61 8.22 -0.74 3.64
CA ARG A 61 9.08 -1.78 4.23
C ARG A 61 10.09 -2.38 3.24
N LYS A 62 9.90 -2.16 1.94
CA LYS A 62 10.83 -2.56 0.86
C LYS A 62 11.77 -1.42 0.46
N ASP A 63 11.91 -0.42 1.33
CA ASP A 63 12.74 0.78 1.12
C ASP A 63 12.34 1.61 -0.11
N ILE A 64 11.09 1.49 -0.57
CA ILE A 64 10.56 2.35 -1.62
C ILE A 64 10.20 3.70 -1.00
N ASN A 65 10.78 4.76 -1.57
CA ASN A 65 10.60 6.10 -1.05
C ASN A 65 9.11 6.48 -1.06
N PHE A 66 8.61 6.77 0.13
CA PHE A 66 7.24 7.21 0.33
C PHE A 66 7.07 8.66 -0.17
N SER A 67 6.86 8.86 -1.46
CA SER A 67 6.81 10.19 -2.08
C SER A 67 5.43 10.85 -1.90
N ALA A 68 5.06 11.17 -0.65
CA ALA A 68 3.83 11.91 -0.32
C ALA A 68 4.17 13.32 0.19
N SER A 69 3.36 14.30 -0.20
CA SER A 69 3.41 15.66 0.32
C SER A 69 2.91 15.74 1.77
N TYR A 70 3.24 16.82 2.48
CA TYR A 70 2.79 17.04 3.87
C TYR A 70 1.26 16.94 4.04
N GLU A 71 0.50 17.48 3.10
CA GLU A 71 -0.97 17.43 3.11
C GLU A 71 -1.48 16.00 2.91
N GLU A 72 -0.88 15.25 1.97
CA GLU A 72 -1.22 13.85 1.74
C GLU A 72 -0.88 12.99 2.96
N LEU A 73 0.28 13.20 3.59
CA LEU A 73 0.69 12.52 4.82
C LEU A 73 -0.33 12.75 5.95
N THR A 74 -0.78 13.98 6.12
CA THR A 74 -1.78 14.33 7.13
C THR A 74 -3.10 13.61 6.86
N LYS A 75 -3.58 13.63 5.61
CA LYS A 75 -4.81 12.92 5.20
C LYS A 75 -4.69 11.41 5.38
N ILE A 76 -3.55 10.82 5.02
CA ILE A 76 -3.29 9.39 5.20
C ILE A 76 -3.33 9.02 6.69
N LYS A 77 -2.74 9.85 7.56
CA LYS A 77 -2.80 9.66 9.01
C LYS A 77 -4.25 9.67 9.52
N GLU A 78 -5.06 10.63 9.09
CA GLU A 78 -6.48 10.69 9.44
C GLU A 78 -7.26 9.46 8.97
N ILE A 79 -7.01 8.99 7.74
CA ILE A 79 -7.62 7.77 7.20
C ILE A 79 -7.26 6.56 8.07
N ILE A 80 -5.97 6.41 8.43
CA ILE A 80 -5.50 5.32 9.28
C ILE A 80 -6.20 5.33 10.65
N GLN A 81 -6.34 6.51 11.25
CA GLN A 81 -7.02 6.68 12.54
C GLN A 81 -8.54 6.40 12.45
N GLY A 82 -9.13 6.54 11.27
CA GLY A 82 -10.55 6.26 11.02
C GLY A 82 -10.93 4.77 10.96
N PHE A 83 -9.96 3.85 10.82
CA PHE A 83 -10.26 2.42 10.69
C PHE A 83 -10.76 1.79 12.00
N LYS A 84 -11.78 0.94 11.87
CA LYS A 84 -12.39 0.21 12.97
C LYS A 84 -11.78 -1.17 13.11
N LYS A 85 -12.00 -1.81 14.26
CA LYS A 85 -11.56 -3.19 14.52
C LYS A 85 -12.00 -4.16 13.42
N ARG A 86 -13.21 -4.00 12.87
CA ARG A 86 -13.72 -4.84 11.78
C ARG A 86 -12.86 -4.79 10.52
N ASP A 87 -12.29 -3.63 10.19
CA ASP A 87 -11.48 -3.47 8.98
C ASP A 87 -10.21 -4.33 9.06
N TYR A 88 -9.57 -4.38 10.23
CA TYR A 88 -8.40 -5.23 10.47
C TYR A 88 -8.77 -6.72 10.54
N TYR A 89 -9.82 -7.07 11.29
CA TYR A 89 -10.15 -8.46 11.61
C TYR A 89 -10.93 -9.19 10.51
N VAL A 90 -11.61 -8.45 9.63
CA VAL A 90 -12.41 -9.03 8.53
C VAL A 90 -11.78 -8.67 7.20
N THR A 91 -11.81 -7.39 6.82
CA THR A 91 -11.42 -6.94 5.47
C THR A 91 -9.96 -7.26 5.18
N LEU A 92 -9.04 -6.74 5.99
CA LEU A 92 -7.61 -6.95 5.79
C LEU A 92 -7.22 -8.40 6.08
N SER A 93 -7.76 -9.01 7.14
CA SER A 93 -7.48 -10.40 7.48
C SER A 93 -7.84 -11.38 6.36
N SER A 94 -8.91 -11.13 5.59
CA SER A 94 -9.30 -12.00 4.47
C SER A 94 -8.27 -12.03 3.33
N LEU A 95 -7.39 -11.04 3.25
CA LEU A 95 -6.41 -10.87 2.18
C LEU A 95 -5.00 -11.34 2.57
N LEU A 96 -4.76 -11.62 3.85
CA LEU A 96 -3.43 -11.87 4.39
C LEU A 96 -3.26 -13.30 4.93
N ASP A 97 -2.06 -13.82 4.76
CA ASP A 97 -1.59 -15.07 5.36
C ASP A 97 -1.48 -14.97 6.89
N GLY A 98 -1.46 -16.12 7.57
CA GLY A 98 -1.63 -16.23 9.03
C GLY A 98 -0.71 -15.32 9.85
N ASP A 99 0.59 -15.32 9.54
CA ASP A 99 1.58 -14.57 10.32
C ASP A 99 1.42 -13.05 10.16
N ILE A 100 1.21 -12.61 8.91
CA ILE A 100 1.01 -11.19 8.58
C ILE A 100 -0.32 -10.70 9.18
N ARG A 101 -1.36 -11.55 9.16
CA ARG A 101 -2.66 -11.26 9.75
C ARG A 101 -2.57 -10.97 11.25
N GLU A 102 -1.82 -11.79 12.01
CA GLU A 102 -1.67 -11.59 13.45
C GLU A 102 -0.92 -10.30 13.78
N TYR A 103 0.07 -9.92 12.96
CA TYR A 103 0.73 -8.64 13.09
C TYR A 103 -0.25 -7.46 12.96
N TYR A 104 -1.05 -7.39 11.88
CA TYR A 104 -1.95 -6.26 11.67
C TYR A 104 -3.14 -6.22 12.62
N LYS A 105 -3.56 -7.35 13.20
CA LYS A 105 -4.58 -7.37 14.27
C LYS A 105 -4.10 -6.73 15.57
N LYS A 106 -2.81 -6.91 15.91
CA LYS A 106 -2.21 -6.43 17.16
C LYS A 106 -1.58 -5.05 17.00
N SER A 107 -0.68 -4.92 16.04
CA SER A 107 0.15 -3.73 15.81
C SER A 107 -0.46 -2.73 14.83
N LYS A 108 -1.50 -3.11 14.08
CA LYS A 108 -2.15 -2.25 13.07
C LYS A 108 -1.08 -1.63 12.13
N PHE A 109 -1.16 -0.34 11.84
CA PHE A 109 -0.20 0.40 11.00
C PHE A 109 0.81 1.22 11.82
N VAL A 110 1.26 0.73 12.99
CA VAL A 110 2.20 1.46 13.87
C VAL A 110 3.49 1.85 13.14
N TYR A 111 4.02 0.98 12.28
CA TYR A 111 5.23 1.26 11.51
C TYR A 111 5.02 2.43 10.53
N LEU A 112 3.94 2.38 9.74
CA LEU A 112 3.63 3.46 8.81
C LEU A 112 3.33 4.78 9.53
N LEU A 113 2.60 4.72 10.65
CA LEU A 113 2.31 5.90 11.47
C LEU A 113 3.59 6.54 12.02
N GLY A 114 4.54 5.74 12.53
CA GLY A 114 5.82 6.25 13.02
C GLY A 114 6.59 6.99 11.91
N LEU A 115 6.66 6.42 10.71
CA LEU A 115 7.29 7.07 9.56
C LEU A 115 6.58 8.36 9.12
N ILE A 116 5.26 8.38 9.17
CA ILE A 116 4.48 9.58 8.88
C ILE A 116 4.78 10.65 9.94
N ASP A 117 4.75 10.30 11.22
CA ASP A 117 4.97 11.21 12.33
C ASP A 117 6.39 11.80 12.31
N ASP A 118 7.41 10.97 12.05
CA ASP A 118 8.79 11.42 11.87
C ASP A 118 8.86 12.46 10.75
N ARG A 119 8.29 12.18 9.58
CA ARG A 119 8.28 13.11 8.43
C ARG A 119 7.49 14.39 8.68
N LEU A 120 6.43 14.33 9.49
CA LEU A 120 5.66 15.52 9.89
C LEU A 120 6.40 16.37 10.93
N SER A 121 7.30 15.78 11.72
CA SER A 121 8.04 16.45 12.81
C SER A 121 9.19 17.36 12.33
N TYR A 122 9.75 17.12 11.14
CA TYR A 122 10.84 17.92 10.57
C TYR A 122 10.38 19.27 9.99
N LYS A 123 9.31 19.87 10.53
CA LYS A 123 8.72 21.13 10.04
C LYS A 123 8.90 22.28 11.02
#